data_AF-A0A934KAM3-F1
#
_entry.id   AF-A0A934KAM3-F1
#
_cell.length_a   1.000
_cell.length_b   1.000
_cell.length_c   1.000
_cell.angle_alpha   90.00
_cell.angle_beta   90.00
_cell.angle_gamma   90.00
#
_symmetry.space_group_name_H-M   'P 1'
#
loop_
_entity.id
_entity.type
_entity.pdbx_description
1 polymer ?
#
loop_
_entity_poly.entity_id
_entity_poly.type
_entity_poly.pdbx_seq_one_letter_code
_entity_poly.pdbx_strand_id
1 'polypeptide(L)'
;MLLAPFVFFGSSGRPAPGRDGAQPVAAQRRSARCPSPYIASVSSDKARPAGRLLGPEFFRRETLKVARELLGKLLVREVGGEVRWGRLVEVEAYCGPEDRAAHSFRGLTPRTSVMFGPPGRAYVYFVYGMHHCLNFVTREEGVPQAILVRALEPGPGVGRCSGPALLCQALDVDRSLSGAPLEPPALYVVDDGFSPDPASVFQTPRIGVDYARDWSELPWRFCVESPHLSRSLKRRRSESARATSASASSAGSSSAKPARKPTPERASRSAATSENTRSAP
;
A
#
# COMPACT_ATOMS: atom_id res chain seq x y z
N MET A 1 -32.75 -49.53 25.61
CA MET A 1 -33.78 -49.77 26.66
C MET A 1 -33.75 -48.54 27.54
N LEU A 2 -34.78 -47.71 27.77
CA LEU A 2 -36.26 -47.78 27.79
C LEU A 2 -36.80 -46.52 27.02
N LEU A 3 -37.80 -46.47 26.12
CA LEU A 3 -39.26 -46.76 26.14
C LEU A 3 -39.98 -46.19 27.38
N ALA A 4 -41.01 -45.34 27.40
CA ALA A 4 -41.90 -44.58 26.49
C ALA A 4 -42.82 -43.74 27.46
N PRO A 5 -44.10 -43.34 27.21
CA PRO A 5 -44.84 -42.82 26.05
C PRO A 5 -45.75 -41.58 26.39
N PHE A 6 -46.75 -41.30 25.53
CA PHE A 6 -47.93 -40.38 25.57
C PHE A 6 -47.81 -39.13 24.67
N VAL A 7 -48.43 -38.98 23.48
CA VAL A 7 -49.75 -39.27 22.84
C VAL A 7 -50.71 -38.05 22.81
N PHE A 8 -50.87 -37.52 21.58
CA PHE A 8 -52.04 -36.93 20.87
C PHE A 8 -52.94 -35.81 21.44
N PHE A 9 -53.09 -34.74 20.64
CA PHE A 9 -54.31 -34.27 19.90
C PHE A 9 -53.92 -32.92 19.21
N GLY A 10 -54.20 -32.57 17.95
CA GLY A 10 -55.31 -32.86 17.07
C GLY A 10 -56.24 -31.63 16.98
N SER A 11 -56.11 -30.78 15.95
CA SER A 11 -57.26 -30.18 15.22
C SER A 11 -56.85 -29.16 14.16
N SER A 12 -57.21 -29.47 12.93
CA SER A 12 -57.31 -28.65 11.73
C SER A 12 -58.42 -27.59 11.82
N GLY A 13 -58.13 -26.35 11.43
CA GLY A 13 -59.13 -25.29 11.19
C GLY A 13 -59.01 -24.75 9.76
N ARG A 14 -60.09 -24.85 8.99
CA ARG A 14 -60.26 -24.44 7.59
C ARG A 14 -60.34 -22.91 7.38
N PRO A 15 -60.15 -22.41 6.14
CA PRO A 15 -60.08 -20.99 5.81
C PRO A 15 -61.47 -20.37 5.55
N ALA A 16 -61.57 -19.04 5.70
CA ALA A 16 -62.75 -18.24 5.35
C ALA A 16 -62.42 -17.18 4.26
N PRO A 17 -63.41 -16.74 3.45
CA PRO A 17 -63.20 -16.16 2.12
C PRO A 17 -63.33 -14.63 2.03
N GLY A 18 -62.66 -14.08 1.01
CA GLY A 18 -63.16 -13.05 0.09
C GLY A 18 -63.48 -11.66 0.61
N ARG A 19 -62.69 -10.66 0.19
CA ARG A 19 -63.20 -9.34 -0.22
C ARG A 19 -62.42 -8.78 -1.40
N ASP A 20 -63.14 -8.68 -2.51
CA ASP A 20 -62.82 -7.89 -3.69
C ASP A 20 -62.69 -6.40 -3.32
N GLY A 21 -61.65 -5.77 -3.85
CA GLY A 21 -61.39 -4.35 -3.71
C GLY A 21 -60.56 -3.87 -4.88
N ALA A 22 -61.23 -3.69 -6.03
CA ALA A 22 -60.68 -3.04 -7.20
C ALA A 22 -60.14 -1.65 -6.82
N GLN A 23 -58.87 -1.40 -7.12
CA GLN A 23 -58.27 -0.07 -7.08
C GLN A 23 -57.90 0.41 -8.49
N PRO A 24 -58.00 1.71 -8.77
CA PRO A 24 -58.07 2.26 -10.11
C PRO A 24 -56.71 2.25 -10.82
N VAL A 25 -56.81 2.08 -12.14
CA VAL A 25 -55.74 2.07 -13.13
C VAL A 25 -55.06 3.45 -13.18
N ALA A 26 -53.89 3.58 -12.57
CA ALA A 26 -53.06 4.77 -12.68
C ALA A 26 -52.27 4.74 -14.00
N ALA A 27 -52.48 5.78 -14.81
CA ALA A 27 -51.96 5.96 -16.14
C ALA A 27 -50.43 5.88 -16.23
N GLN A 28 -49.99 5.19 -17.28
CA GLN A 28 -48.63 5.13 -17.78
C GLN A 28 -48.00 6.53 -17.90
N ARG A 29 -46.92 6.76 -17.16
CA ARG A 29 -45.84 7.65 -17.60
C ARG A 29 -44.63 6.76 -17.92
N ARG A 30 -44.54 6.38 -19.20
CA ARG A 30 -43.30 5.83 -19.78
C ARG A 30 -42.25 6.92 -19.72
N SER A 31 -41.41 6.94 -18.69
CA SER A 31 -40.15 7.67 -18.76
C SER A 31 -39.30 6.95 -19.81
N ALA A 32 -39.09 7.59 -20.95
CA ALA A 32 -38.08 7.17 -21.91
C ALA A 32 -36.73 7.08 -21.17
N ARG A 33 -36.29 5.85 -20.84
CA ARG A 33 -34.91 5.63 -20.45
C ARG A 33 -34.11 5.81 -21.72
N CYS A 34 -33.41 6.94 -21.82
CA CYS A 34 -32.29 7.07 -22.74
C CYS A 34 -31.38 5.85 -22.51
N PRO A 35 -31.05 5.08 -23.55
CA PRO A 35 -30.03 4.06 -23.41
C PRO A 35 -28.74 4.80 -23.04
N SER A 36 -28.25 4.58 -21.83
CA SER A 36 -26.90 4.97 -21.46
C SER A 36 -25.96 4.34 -22.50
N PRO A 37 -25.10 5.11 -23.19
CA PRO A 37 -24.18 4.56 -24.18
C PRO A 37 -23.05 3.73 -23.54
N TYR A 38 -23.16 3.40 -22.25
CA TYR A 38 -22.15 2.67 -21.48
C TYR A 38 -22.56 1.23 -21.16
N ILE A 39 -23.22 0.56 -22.11
CA ILE A 39 -23.14 -0.90 -22.20
C ILE A 39 -22.41 -1.21 -23.50
N ALA A 40 -21.10 -0.98 -23.48
CA ALA A 40 -20.21 -1.74 -24.33
C ALA A 40 -20.01 -3.09 -23.62
N SER A 41 -20.38 -4.16 -24.31
CA SER A 41 -20.08 -5.53 -23.92
C SER A 41 -18.57 -5.65 -23.61
N VAL A 42 -18.23 -5.73 -22.33
CA VAL A 42 -16.86 -5.97 -21.90
C VAL A 42 -16.56 -7.42 -22.22
N SER A 43 -15.87 -7.68 -23.34
CA SER A 43 -15.28 -8.98 -23.59
C SER A 43 -14.30 -9.26 -22.46
N SER A 44 -14.65 -10.22 -21.63
CA SER A 44 -13.97 -10.64 -20.41
C SER A 44 -12.77 -11.51 -20.73
N ASP A 45 -11.80 -10.99 -21.48
CA ASP A 45 -10.55 -11.71 -21.67
C ASP A 45 -9.73 -11.60 -20.38
N LYS A 46 -10.04 -12.53 -19.45
CA LYS A 46 -9.27 -12.90 -18.25
C LYS A 46 -7.94 -13.56 -18.65
N ALA A 47 -7.29 -13.05 -19.69
CA ALA A 47 -6.08 -13.62 -20.24
C ALA A 47 -4.93 -13.45 -19.22
N ARG A 48 -4.10 -14.48 -19.12
CA ARG A 48 -2.84 -14.41 -18.38
C ARG A 48 -2.01 -13.26 -18.95
N PRO A 49 -1.50 -12.34 -18.11
CA PRO A 49 -0.62 -11.29 -18.61
C PRO A 49 0.68 -11.89 -19.15
N ALA A 50 1.15 -11.38 -20.29
CA ALA A 50 2.41 -11.78 -20.88
C ALA A 50 3.60 -11.18 -20.11
N GLY A 51 4.73 -11.89 -20.10
CA GLY A 51 5.97 -11.41 -19.49
C GLY A 51 6.86 -12.53 -18.95
N ARG A 52 7.98 -12.15 -18.35
CA ARG A 52 8.95 -13.07 -17.73
C ARG A 52 8.50 -13.40 -16.30
N LEU A 53 8.44 -14.68 -15.95
CA LEU A 53 8.21 -15.11 -14.57
C LEU A 53 9.40 -14.75 -13.68
N LEU A 54 9.13 -14.18 -12.51
CA LEU A 54 10.15 -13.92 -11.49
C LEU A 54 10.31 -15.14 -10.60
N GLY A 55 11.39 -15.90 -10.80
CA GLY A 55 11.71 -17.08 -10.01
C GLY A 55 12.43 -16.77 -8.68
N PRO A 56 12.78 -17.80 -7.90
CA PRO A 56 13.41 -17.66 -6.57
C PRO A 56 14.67 -16.78 -6.55
N GLU A 57 15.47 -16.78 -7.62
CA GLU A 57 16.67 -15.94 -7.75
C GLU A 57 16.37 -14.44 -7.66
N PHE A 58 15.20 -14.00 -8.15
CA PHE A 58 14.77 -12.61 -7.99
C PHE A 58 14.54 -12.25 -6.51
N PHE A 59 14.02 -13.19 -5.73
CA PHE A 59 13.70 -12.99 -4.31
C PHE A 59 14.90 -13.26 -3.38
N ARG A 60 15.89 -14.05 -3.83
CA ARG A 60 17.17 -14.30 -3.12
C ARG A 60 18.13 -13.12 -3.19
N ARG A 61 17.65 -11.92 -2.88
CA ARG A 61 18.41 -10.67 -2.91
C ARG A 61 18.04 -9.82 -1.70
N GLU A 62 18.77 -8.74 -1.49
CA GLU A 62 18.50 -7.76 -0.44
C GLU A 62 17.04 -7.27 -0.48
N THR A 63 16.33 -7.38 0.64
CA THR A 63 14.87 -7.14 0.71
C THR A 63 14.48 -5.73 0.28
N LEU A 64 15.27 -4.71 0.64
CA LEU A 64 15.02 -3.33 0.21
C LEU A 64 15.15 -3.16 -1.31
N LYS A 65 16.12 -3.86 -1.93
CA LYS A 65 16.29 -3.86 -3.38
C LYS A 65 15.12 -4.57 -4.07
N VAL A 66 14.74 -5.74 -3.57
CA VAL A 66 13.58 -6.50 -4.08
C VAL A 66 12.29 -5.68 -3.95
N ALA A 67 12.08 -5.00 -2.81
CA ALA A 67 10.90 -4.16 -2.59
C ALA A 67 10.79 -3.03 -3.62
N ARG A 68 11.90 -2.37 -3.94
CA ARG A 68 11.94 -1.33 -4.97
C ARG A 68 11.66 -1.88 -6.36
N GLU A 69 12.28 -3.01 -6.72
CA GLU A 69 12.18 -3.60 -8.06
C GLU A 69 10.87 -4.36 -8.29
N LEU A 70 10.12 -4.71 -7.24
CA LEU A 70 8.77 -5.26 -7.34
C LEU A 70 7.74 -4.23 -7.80
N LEU A 71 8.00 -2.93 -7.60
CA LEU A 71 7.09 -1.89 -8.05
C LEU A 71 6.95 -1.94 -9.58
N GLY A 72 5.71 -1.93 -10.04
CA GLY A 72 5.37 -2.06 -11.45
C GLY A 72 5.26 -3.50 -11.95
N LYS A 73 5.62 -4.54 -11.18
CA LYS A 73 5.44 -5.94 -11.58
C LYS A 73 3.98 -6.38 -11.39
N LEU A 74 3.58 -7.48 -12.05
CA LEU A 74 2.22 -7.99 -11.96
C LEU A 74 2.16 -9.15 -10.97
N LEU A 75 1.28 -9.06 -9.97
CA LEU A 75 0.92 -10.21 -9.14
C LEU A 75 -0.25 -10.93 -9.81
N VAL A 76 -0.09 -12.22 -10.07
CA VAL A 76 -1.07 -13.04 -10.77
C VAL A 76 -1.49 -14.21 -9.91
N ARG A 77 -2.79 -14.49 -9.92
CA ARG A 77 -3.44 -15.54 -9.15
C ARG A 77 -4.39 -16.30 -10.07
N GLU A 78 -4.17 -17.61 -10.18
CA GLU A 78 -5.09 -18.50 -10.89
C GLU A 78 -5.78 -19.42 -9.90
N VAL A 79 -7.10 -19.42 -9.93
CA VAL A 79 -7.94 -20.22 -9.04
C VAL A 79 -9.28 -20.49 -9.70
N GLY A 80 -9.73 -21.74 -9.69
CA GLY A 80 -11.00 -22.14 -10.28
C GLY A 80 -11.11 -21.89 -11.79
N GLY A 81 -9.99 -21.88 -12.53
CA GLY A 81 -9.93 -21.56 -13.95
C GLY A 81 -10.03 -20.07 -14.28
N GLU A 82 -10.06 -19.20 -13.27
CA GLU A 82 -10.02 -17.75 -13.45
C GLU A 82 -8.63 -17.18 -13.18
N VAL A 83 -8.20 -16.25 -14.02
CA VAL A 83 -6.98 -15.46 -13.78
C VAL A 83 -7.39 -14.10 -13.21
N ARG A 84 -6.80 -13.75 -12.07
CA ARG A 84 -6.92 -12.44 -11.43
C ARG A 84 -5.53 -11.85 -11.27
N TRP A 85 -5.34 -10.60 -11.63
CA TRP A 85 -4.05 -9.95 -11.52
C TRP A 85 -4.15 -8.46 -11.19
N GLY A 86 -3.07 -7.90 -10.70
CA GLY A 86 -2.92 -6.46 -10.49
C GLY A 86 -1.46 -6.05 -10.50
N ARG A 87 -1.20 -4.79 -10.84
CA ARG A 87 0.14 -4.21 -10.86
C ARG A 87 0.53 -3.72 -9.47
N LEU A 88 1.69 -4.13 -9.00
CA LEU A 88 2.24 -3.76 -7.70
C LEU A 88 2.56 -2.27 -7.65
N VAL A 89 1.82 -1.53 -6.83
CA VAL A 89 2.01 -0.07 -6.65
C VAL A 89 2.45 0.28 -5.23
N GLU A 90 2.33 -0.62 -4.27
CA GLU A 90 2.74 -0.39 -2.88
C GLU A 90 3.19 -1.68 -2.18
N VAL A 91 4.36 -1.64 -1.55
CA VAL A 91 4.93 -2.73 -0.75
C VAL A 91 5.66 -2.19 0.48
N GLU A 92 5.84 -3.04 1.50
CA GLU A 92 6.66 -2.73 2.69
C GLU A 92 7.71 -3.81 2.93
N ALA A 93 8.93 -3.40 3.25
CA ALA A 93 10.01 -4.30 3.62
C ALA A 93 10.05 -4.54 5.14
N TYR A 94 10.32 -5.79 5.52
CA TYR A 94 10.53 -6.24 6.89
C TYR A 94 11.86 -6.99 6.96
N CYS A 95 12.85 -6.39 7.63
CA CYS A 95 14.26 -6.76 7.52
C CYS A 95 14.74 -7.74 8.62
N GLY A 96 13.84 -8.56 9.15
CA GLY A 96 14.25 -9.72 9.94
C GLY A 96 14.35 -9.47 11.45
N PRO A 97 15.23 -10.19 12.17
CA PRO A 97 15.25 -10.22 13.63
C PRO A 97 15.60 -8.89 14.32
N GLU A 98 16.26 -7.98 13.63
CA GLU A 98 16.58 -6.65 14.17
C GLU A 98 15.36 -5.72 14.09
N ASP A 99 14.49 -5.94 13.09
CA ASP A 99 13.36 -5.09 12.79
C ASP A 99 12.20 -5.31 13.73
N ARG A 100 12.01 -4.39 14.70
CA ARG A 100 10.94 -4.46 15.71
C ARG A 100 9.52 -4.50 15.13
N ALA A 101 9.33 -4.10 13.87
CA ALA A 101 8.04 -4.19 13.18
C ALA A 101 7.83 -5.55 12.48
N ALA A 102 8.89 -6.36 12.31
CA ALA A 102 8.81 -7.65 11.65
C ALA A 102 8.30 -8.74 12.60
N HIS A 103 7.54 -9.68 12.06
CA HIS A 103 7.12 -10.86 12.83
C HIS A 103 8.32 -11.71 13.29
N SER A 104 9.41 -11.71 12.52
CA SER A 104 10.65 -12.43 12.83
C SER A 104 11.50 -11.77 13.91
N PHE A 105 11.14 -10.58 14.43
CA PHE A 105 11.80 -9.94 15.58
C PHE A 105 11.84 -10.85 16.81
N ARG A 106 10.78 -11.64 17.02
CA ARG A 106 10.69 -12.62 18.12
C ARG A 106 11.29 -13.98 17.77
N GLY A 107 11.97 -14.09 16.63
CA GLY A 107 12.61 -15.31 16.16
C GLY A 107 11.64 -16.31 15.52
N LEU A 108 12.08 -17.58 15.53
CA LEU A 108 11.38 -18.69 14.92
C LEU A 108 10.19 -19.14 15.77
N THR A 109 9.02 -19.20 15.15
CA THR A 109 7.77 -19.69 15.73
C THR A 109 7.05 -20.53 14.66
N PRO A 110 6.03 -21.34 15.01
CA PRO A 110 5.24 -22.05 14.00
C PRO A 110 4.70 -21.14 12.91
N ARG A 111 4.30 -19.91 13.27
CA ARG A 111 3.80 -18.89 12.33
C ARG A 111 4.92 -18.32 11.45
N THR A 112 6.06 -17.96 12.02
CA THR A 112 7.16 -17.31 11.29
C THR A 112 8.07 -18.29 10.56
N SER A 113 7.92 -19.60 10.79
CA SER A 113 8.68 -20.67 10.14
C SER A 113 8.81 -20.51 8.62
N VAL A 114 7.72 -20.09 7.95
CA VAL A 114 7.71 -19.82 6.50
C VAL A 114 8.74 -18.76 6.11
N MET A 115 8.91 -17.71 6.92
CA MET A 115 9.89 -16.64 6.65
C MET A 115 11.33 -17.15 6.71
N PHE A 116 11.60 -18.22 7.47
CA PHE A 116 12.94 -18.82 7.54
C PHE A 116 13.20 -19.82 6.40
N GLY A 117 12.20 -20.13 5.57
CA GLY A 117 12.34 -21.03 4.44
C GLY A 117 13.00 -20.40 3.22
N PRO A 118 12.95 -21.08 2.05
CA PRO A 118 13.55 -20.59 0.82
C PRO A 118 12.96 -19.26 0.33
N PRO A 119 13.72 -18.45 -0.44
CA PRO A 119 13.21 -17.25 -1.11
C PRO A 119 12.09 -17.57 -2.10
N GLY A 120 11.24 -16.57 -2.36
CA GLY A 120 10.15 -16.71 -3.32
C GLY A 120 8.98 -17.54 -2.79
N ARG A 121 8.78 -17.54 -1.47
CA ARG A 121 7.63 -18.18 -0.82
C ARG A 121 6.58 -17.15 -0.45
N ALA A 122 5.31 -17.51 -0.61
CA ALA A 122 4.21 -16.72 -0.07
C ALA A 122 4.12 -16.97 1.45
N TYR A 123 4.21 -15.91 2.25
CA TYR A 123 3.89 -15.95 3.67
C TYR A 123 2.57 -15.22 3.89
N VAL A 124 1.51 -16.01 4.12
CA VAL A 124 0.16 -15.49 4.37
C VAL A 124 -0.19 -15.68 5.83
N TYR A 125 -0.62 -14.61 6.49
CA TYR A 125 -1.09 -14.65 7.87
C TYR A 125 -2.45 -13.99 8.00
N PHE A 126 -3.18 -14.38 9.04
CA PHE A 126 -4.48 -13.84 9.39
C PHE A 126 -4.32 -12.73 10.43
N VAL A 127 -5.07 -11.64 10.28
CA VAL A 127 -5.04 -10.46 11.15
C VAL A 127 -6.48 -10.07 11.53
N TYR A 128 -6.65 -9.63 12.78
CA TYR A 128 -7.92 -9.15 13.33
C TYR A 128 -9.11 -10.11 13.17
N GLY A 129 -8.86 -11.41 13.06
CA GLY A 129 -9.92 -12.42 12.99
C GLY A 129 -10.74 -12.44 11.69
N MET A 130 -10.41 -11.62 10.69
CA MET A 130 -11.21 -11.50 9.47
C MET A 130 -10.42 -11.22 8.17
N HIS A 131 -9.12 -10.91 8.24
CA HIS A 131 -8.36 -10.47 7.08
C HIS A 131 -7.05 -11.22 6.88
N HIS A 132 -6.64 -11.40 5.63
CA HIS A 132 -5.34 -11.95 5.27
C HIS A 132 -4.36 -10.83 4.86
N CYS A 133 -3.07 -11.08 5.08
CA CYS A 133 -1.98 -10.30 4.52
C CYS A 133 -0.99 -11.23 3.81
N LEU A 134 -0.60 -10.86 2.59
CA LEU A 134 0.33 -11.61 1.76
C LEU A 134 1.72 -10.98 1.78
N ASN A 135 2.74 -11.80 2.04
CA ASN A 135 4.13 -11.39 2.01
C ASN A 135 4.93 -12.31 1.09
N PHE A 136 6.04 -11.80 0.55
CA PHE A 136 7.01 -12.56 -0.22
C PHE A 136 8.28 -12.74 0.60
N VAL A 137 8.67 -13.98 0.87
CA VAL A 137 9.92 -14.32 1.53
C VAL A 137 11.09 -13.95 0.61
N THR A 138 12.06 -13.27 1.18
CA THR A 138 13.27 -12.80 0.50
C THR A 138 14.50 -13.30 1.24
N ARG A 139 15.69 -13.09 0.65
CA ARG A 139 16.97 -13.60 1.17
C ARG A 139 17.10 -15.12 1.08
N GLU A 140 18.31 -15.60 1.33
CA GLU A 140 18.65 -17.00 1.50
C GLU A 140 17.91 -17.63 2.69
N GLU A 141 17.75 -18.95 2.63
CA GLU A 141 17.12 -19.73 3.70
C GLU A 141 17.81 -19.48 5.05
N GLY A 142 17.01 -19.38 6.11
CA GLY A 142 17.46 -19.04 7.45
C GLY A 142 17.53 -17.53 7.74
N VAL A 143 17.40 -16.66 6.74
CA VAL A 143 17.38 -15.19 6.92
C VAL A 143 15.94 -14.68 6.79
N PRO A 144 15.21 -14.42 7.89
CA PRO A 144 13.75 -14.30 7.86
C PRO A 144 13.27 -12.89 7.50
N GLN A 145 13.54 -12.46 6.27
CA GLN A 145 13.13 -11.17 5.72
C GLN A 145 12.01 -11.35 4.70
N ALA A 146 11.08 -10.40 4.65
CA ALA A 146 9.94 -10.49 3.74
C ALA A 146 9.45 -9.12 3.30
N ILE A 147 8.64 -9.14 2.24
CA ILE A 147 7.99 -7.97 1.68
C ILE A 147 6.49 -8.15 1.77
N LEU A 148 5.81 -7.26 2.51
CA LEU A 148 4.35 -7.20 2.53
C LEU A 148 3.85 -6.55 1.24
N VAL A 149 2.92 -7.21 0.55
CA VAL A 149 2.18 -6.62 -0.56
C VAL A 149 1.04 -5.80 0.01
N ARG A 150 0.98 -4.50 -0.33
CA ARG A 150 0.00 -3.58 0.27
C ARG A 150 -1.06 -3.09 -0.68
N ALA A 151 -0.71 -2.80 -1.92
CA ALA A 151 -1.69 -2.36 -2.88
C ALA A 151 -1.33 -2.73 -4.31
N LEU A 152 -2.37 -2.97 -5.09
CA LEU A 152 -2.30 -3.20 -6.52
C LEU A 152 -3.18 -2.19 -7.26
N GLU A 153 -2.74 -1.76 -8.43
CA GLU A 153 -3.65 -1.30 -9.47
C GLU A 153 -4.32 -2.54 -10.09
N PRO A 154 -5.63 -2.73 -9.92
CA PRO A 154 -6.30 -3.96 -10.30
C PRO A 154 -6.41 -4.10 -11.83
N GLY A 155 -6.16 -5.30 -12.33
CA GLY A 155 -6.45 -5.64 -13.72
C GLY A 155 -7.97 -5.74 -13.99
N PRO A 156 -8.37 -5.94 -15.26
CA PRO A 156 -9.78 -6.04 -15.63
C PRO A 156 -10.53 -7.11 -14.82
N GLY A 157 -11.69 -6.74 -14.27
CA GLY A 157 -12.54 -7.65 -13.49
C GLY A 157 -12.06 -7.93 -12.07
N VAL A 158 -10.91 -7.40 -11.64
CA VAL A 158 -10.44 -7.51 -10.26
C VAL A 158 -11.00 -6.37 -9.41
N GLY A 159 -11.44 -6.71 -8.20
CA GLY A 159 -11.99 -5.74 -7.24
C GLY A 159 -10.95 -4.75 -6.69
N ARG A 160 -11.38 -3.95 -5.72
CA ARG A 160 -10.52 -2.94 -5.08
C ARG A 160 -9.31 -3.61 -4.40
N CYS A 161 -8.10 -3.15 -4.76
CA CYS A 161 -6.84 -3.66 -4.21
C CYS A 161 -6.05 -2.60 -3.41
N SER A 162 -6.70 -1.55 -2.91
CA SER A 162 -6.07 -0.44 -2.18
C SER A 162 -5.86 -0.74 -0.69
N GLY A 163 -5.20 -1.86 -0.38
CA GLY A 163 -4.91 -2.28 0.99
C GLY A 163 -4.59 -3.78 1.07
N PRO A 164 -3.78 -4.21 2.07
CA PRO A 164 -3.27 -5.58 2.13
C PRO A 164 -4.39 -6.62 2.31
N ALA A 165 -5.44 -6.28 3.06
CA ALA A 165 -6.62 -7.13 3.22
C ALA A 165 -7.49 -7.16 1.95
N LEU A 166 -7.67 -5.98 1.33
CA LEU A 166 -8.52 -5.80 0.16
C LEU A 166 -7.97 -6.55 -1.06
N LEU A 167 -6.65 -6.49 -1.30
CA LEU A 167 -6.04 -7.24 -2.39
C LEU A 167 -6.11 -8.75 -2.15
N CYS A 168 -5.99 -9.22 -0.90
CA CYS A 168 -6.12 -10.65 -0.62
C CYS A 168 -7.55 -11.13 -0.91
N GLN A 169 -8.56 -10.33 -0.54
CA GLN A 169 -9.94 -10.61 -0.90
C GLN A 169 -10.17 -10.60 -2.42
N ALA A 170 -9.67 -9.57 -3.11
CA ALA A 170 -9.87 -9.40 -4.55
C ALA A 170 -9.19 -10.49 -5.39
N LEU A 171 -8.07 -11.04 -4.90
CA LEU A 171 -7.35 -12.12 -5.56
C LEU A 171 -7.74 -13.51 -5.04
N ASP A 172 -8.57 -13.65 -4.00
CA ASP A 172 -8.87 -14.94 -3.35
C ASP A 172 -7.60 -15.63 -2.80
N VAL A 173 -6.88 -14.87 -1.96
CA VAL A 173 -5.68 -15.28 -1.23
C VAL A 173 -6.04 -15.51 0.24
N ASP A 174 -5.75 -16.71 0.72
CA ASP A 174 -5.95 -17.12 2.11
C ASP A 174 -4.72 -17.84 2.68
N ARG A 175 -4.85 -18.35 3.92
CA ARG A 175 -3.75 -19.06 4.60
C ARG A 175 -3.31 -20.37 3.92
N SER A 176 -4.13 -20.97 3.05
CA SER A 176 -3.74 -22.21 2.35
C SER A 176 -2.52 -22.02 1.44
N LEU A 177 -2.22 -20.77 1.06
CA LEU A 177 -1.05 -20.42 0.24
C LEU A 177 0.20 -20.14 1.07
N SER A 178 0.12 -20.13 2.40
CA SER A 178 1.29 -19.88 3.23
C SER A 178 2.30 -21.03 3.08
N GLY A 179 3.53 -20.71 2.67
CA GLY A 179 4.58 -21.66 2.32
C GLY A 179 4.61 -22.08 0.84
N ALA A 180 3.59 -21.71 0.04
CA ALA A 180 3.58 -22.01 -1.38
C ALA A 180 4.68 -21.23 -2.13
N PRO A 181 5.29 -21.81 -3.18
CA PRO A 181 6.20 -21.07 -4.04
C PRO A 181 5.44 -20.00 -4.84
N LEU A 182 6.09 -18.88 -5.14
CA LEU A 182 5.57 -17.82 -6.02
C LEU A 182 5.71 -18.21 -7.49
N GLU A 183 5.15 -19.37 -7.83
CA GLU A 183 5.27 -20.01 -9.13
C GLU A 183 3.87 -20.46 -9.64
N PRO A 184 3.67 -20.55 -10.97
CA PRO A 184 2.48 -21.15 -11.53
C PRO A 184 2.28 -22.58 -11.02
N PRO A 185 1.01 -23.05 -10.92
CA PRO A 185 -0.18 -22.39 -11.42
C PRO A 185 -0.84 -21.42 -10.42
N ALA A 186 -0.49 -21.42 -9.14
CA ALA A 186 -1.36 -20.84 -8.11
C ALA A 186 -1.21 -19.32 -7.91
N LEU A 187 0.01 -18.83 -7.64
CA LEU A 187 0.29 -17.44 -7.30
C LEU A 187 1.72 -17.11 -7.71
N TYR A 188 1.92 -16.13 -8.58
CA TYR A 188 3.24 -15.83 -9.12
C TYR A 188 3.36 -14.37 -9.54
N VAL A 189 4.61 -13.93 -9.79
CA VAL A 189 4.92 -12.56 -10.20
C VAL A 189 5.47 -12.55 -11.62
N VAL A 190 4.93 -11.66 -12.45
CA VAL A 190 5.32 -11.47 -13.85
C VAL A 190 5.97 -10.09 -14.02
N ASP A 191 7.09 -10.07 -14.75
CA ASP A 191 7.71 -8.87 -15.29
C ASP A 191 7.33 -8.72 -16.76
N ASP A 192 6.43 -7.78 -17.04
CA ASP A 192 5.96 -7.42 -18.38
C ASP A 192 6.86 -6.35 -19.05
N GLY A 193 8.00 -6.01 -18.42
CA GLY A 193 8.92 -4.96 -18.89
C GLY A 193 8.50 -3.55 -18.47
N PHE A 194 7.35 -3.38 -17.81
CA PHE A 194 6.97 -2.09 -17.27
C PHE A 194 7.93 -1.68 -16.14
N SER A 195 8.33 -0.41 -16.19
CA SER A 195 9.12 0.24 -15.15
C SER A 195 8.49 1.61 -14.86
N PRO A 196 8.11 1.90 -13.60
CA PRO A 196 7.56 3.20 -13.25
C PRO A 196 8.61 4.30 -13.43
N ASP A 197 8.15 5.52 -13.71
CA ASP A 197 9.01 6.70 -13.72
C ASP A 197 9.69 6.85 -12.35
N PRO A 198 11.04 6.91 -12.27
CA PRO A 198 11.74 7.13 -11.00
C PRO A 198 11.23 8.32 -10.19
N ALA A 199 10.73 9.39 -10.85
CA ALA A 199 10.16 10.56 -10.17
C ALA A 199 8.82 10.26 -9.47
N SER A 200 8.13 9.20 -9.88
CA SER A 200 6.87 8.73 -9.29
C SER A 200 7.06 7.69 -8.18
N VAL A 201 8.31 7.29 -7.88
CA VAL A 201 8.62 6.28 -6.86
C VAL A 201 9.04 6.96 -5.56
N PHE A 202 8.32 6.66 -4.49
CA PHE A 202 8.51 7.25 -3.17
C PHE A 202 8.87 6.20 -2.13
N GLN A 203 9.67 6.63 -1.15
CA GLN A 203 9.93 5.90 0.08
C GLN A 203 9.37 6.68 1.26
N THR A 204 8.69 5.98 2.16
CA THR A 204 8.02 6.58 3.32
C THR A 204 8.01 5.61 4.51
N PRO A 205 7.70 6.09 5.73
CA PRO A 205 7.40 5.22 6.86
C PRO A 205 6.32 4.17 6.56
N ARG A 206 6.48 3.00 7.17
CA ARG A 206 5.52 1.89 7.10
C ARG A 206 4.21 2.24 7.81
N ILE A 207 3.13 1.56 7.47
CA ILE A 207 1.78 1.84 7.96
C ILE A 207 1.41 0.85 9.07
N GLY A 208 0.99 1.38 10.21
CA GLY A 208 0.45 0.57 11.30
C GLY A 208 1.53 -0.13 12.12
N VAL A 209 2.73 0.45 12.19
CA VAL A 209 3.88 -0.10 12.91
C VAL A 209 4.37 0.81 14.05
N ASP A 210 3.52 1.74 14.53
CA ASP A 210 3.90 2.72 15.58
C ASP A 210 4.40 2.04 16.87
N TYR A 211 3.97 0.80 17.13
CA TYR A 211 4.48 -0.01 18.24
C TYR A 211 5.98 -0.34 18.16
N ALA A 212 6.59 -0.20 16.97
CA ALA A 212 7.99 -0.53 16.70
C ALA A 212 8.97 0.61 17.07
N ARG A 213 8.47 1.76 17.56
CA ARG A 213 9.27 2.93 17.99
C ARG A 213 10.17 3.41 16.84
N ASP A 214 11.47 3.57 17.05
CA ASP A 214 12.40 4.11 16.04
C ASP A 214 12.36 3.38 14.68
N TRP A 215 11.94 2.09 14.67
CA TRP A 215 11.75 1.30 13.46
C TRP A 215 10.51 1.70 12.64
N SER A 216 9.54 2.43 13.23
CA SER A 216 8.38 2.96 12.52
C SER A 216 8.75 4.08 11.55
N GLU A 217 9.79 4.85 11.88
CA GLU A 217 10.23 6.01 11.10
C GLU A 217 11.07 5.63 9.87
N LEU A 218 11.53 4.37 9.80
CA LEU A 218 12.35 3.90 8.68
C LEU A 218 11.55 3.94 7.37
N PRO A 219 12.14 4.47 6.27
CA PRO A 219 11.46 4.69 5.00
C PRO A 219 11.34 3.39 4.18
N TRP A 220 10.82 2.33 4.79
CA TRP A 220 10.75 0.98 4.24
C TRP A 220 9.40 0.62 3.62
N ARG A 221 8.52 1.62 3.41
CA ARG A 221 7.38 1.53 2.50
C ARG A 221 7.76 2.13 1.16
N PHE A 222 7.59 1.35 0.10
CA PHE A 222 7.89 1.72 -1.27
C PHE A 222 6.58 1.82 -2.05
N CYS A 223 6.40 2.91 -2.78
CA CYS A 223 5.15 3.16 -3.50
C CYS A 223 5.39 3.92 -4.81
N VAL A 224 4.57 3.62 -5.81
CA VAL A 224 4.40 4.41 -7.04
C VAL A 224 3.22 5.35 -6.84
N GLU A 225 3.32 6.61 -7.25
CA GLU A 225 2.17 7.53 -7.25
C GLU A 225 1.01 6.92 -8.06
N SER A 226 -0.09 6.62 -7.36
CA SER A 226 -1.24 5.92 -7.93
C SER A 226 -2.49 6.25 -7.11
N PRO A 227 -3.69 6.34 -7.73
CA PRO A 227 -4.95 6.42 -7.00
C PRO A 227 -5.24 5.16 -6.18
N HIS A 228 -4.53 4.06 -6.42
CA HIS A 228 -4.76 2.77 -5.77
C HIS A 228 -3.94 2.56 -4.50
N LEU A 229 -3.11 3.53 -4.09
CA LEU A 229 -2.37 3.44 -2.83
C LEU A 229 -3.29 3.22 -1.63
N SER A 230 -2.87 2.36 -0.70
CA SER A 230 -3.60 2.09 0.54
C SER A 230 -3.64 3.30 1.48
N ARG A 231 -2.62 4.15 1.39
CA ARG A 231 -2.58 5.46 2.07
C ARG A 231 -1.97 6.49 1.13
N SER A 232 -2.70 7.59 0.92
CA SER A 232 -2.24 8.66 0.04
C SER A 232 -0.91 9.25 0.51
N LEU A 233 -0.07 9.60 -0.47
CA LEU A 233 1.16 10.36 -0.22
C LEU A 233 0.78 11.76 0.26
N LYS A 234 1.31 12.17 1.41
CA LYS A 234 1.27 13.58 1.79
C LYS A 234 2.24 14.29 0.86
N ARG A 235 1.76 15.03 -0.14
CA ARG A 235 2.60 15.93 -0.94
C ARG A 235 3.34 16.84 0.04
N ARG A 236 4.67 16.69 0.14
CA ARG A 236 5.50 17.79 0.65
C ARG A 236 5.20 18.95 -0.29
N ARG A 237 4.62 20.04 0.22
CA ARG A 237 4.60 21.30 -0.52
C ARG A 237 6.08 21.58 -0.85
N SER A 238 6.44 21.51 -2.12
CA SER A 238 7.78 21.85 -2.56
C SER A 238 8.12 23.26 -2.07
N GLU A 239 9.34 23.44 -1.57
CA GLU A 239 9.87 24.72 -1.11
C GLU A 239 9.89 25.81 -2.20
N SER A 240 9.50 25.50 -3.43
CA SER A 240 9.26 26.46 -4.51
C SER A 240 8.21 27.53 -4.21
N ALA A 241 7.27 27.29 -3.27
CA ALA A 241 6.30 28.32 -2.84
C ALA A 241 6.90 29.34 -1.86
N ARG A 242 8.09 29.07 -1.29
CA ARG A 242 8.78 29.99 -0.37
C ARG A 242 9.76 30.93 -1.08
N ALA A 243 10.22 30.53 -2.27
CA ALA A 243 11.06 31.38 -3.12
C ALA A 243 10.28 32.49 -3.84
N THR A 244 9.00 32.27 -4.18
CA THR A 244 8.14 33.28 -4.84
C THR A 244 7.58 34.33 -3.88
N SER A 245 7.57 34.09 -2.57
CA SER A 245 7.18 35.10 -1.58
C SER A 245 8.34 35.98 -1.11
N ALA A 246 9.60 35.57 -1.35
CA ALA A 246 10.79 36.35 -0.94
C ALA A 246 11.21 37.40 -1.99
N SER A 247 10.83 37.23 -3.26
CA SER A 247 11.13 38.17 -4.35
C SER A 247 10.06 39.25 -4.55
N ALA A 248 8.92 39.17 -3.86
CA ALA A 248 7.83 40.14 -3.97
C ALA A 248 7.87 41.26 -2.92
N SER A 249 8.81 41.22 -1.96
CA SER A 249 8.93 42.18 -0.85
C SER A 249 10.05 43.21 -1.00
N SER A 250 10.68 43.33 -2.17
CA SER A 250 11.75 44.32 -2.43
C SER A 250 11.38 45.43 -3.42
N ALA A 251 10.09 45.70 -3.65
CA ALA A 251 9.65 46.81 -4.48
C ALA A 251 8.64 47.70 -3.73
N GLY A 252 9.06 48.93 -3.40
CA GLY A 252 8.26 49.98 -2.78
C GLY A 252 8.58 50.13 -1.28
N SER A 253 8.95 51.28 -0.72
CA SER A 253 8.82 52.66 -1.16
C SER A 253 9.85 53.50 -0.39
N SER A 254 10.61 54.31 -1.14
CA SER A 254 11.39 55.43 -0.64
C SER A 254 10.45 56.53 -0.14
N SER A 255 10.59 56.94 1.12
CA SER A 255 10.01 58.19 1.62
C SER A 255 10.96 58.78 2.66
N ALA A 256 11.63 59.85 2.25
CA ALA A 256 12.59 60.61 3.02
C ALA A 256 11.96 61.30 4.24
N LYS A 257 12.69 61.34 5.35
CA LYS A 257 12.40 62.20 6.51
C LYS A 257 13.72 62.85 6.96
N PRO A 258 13.76 64.17 7.24
CA PRO A 258 15.02 64.90 7.34
C PRO A 258 15.71 64.69 8.69
N ALA A 259 17.03 64.51 8.65
CA ALA A 259 17.89 64.35 9.82
C ALA A 259 18.16 65.70 10.52
N ARG A 260 18.03 65.71 11.86
CA ARG A 260 18.49 66.79 12.74
C ARG A 260 20.03 66.77 12.87
N LYS A 261 20.61 67.96 12.98
CA LYS A 261 22.06 68.27 13.08
C LYS A 261 22.75 67.69 14.33
N PRO A 262 24.08 67.52 14.30
CA PRO A 262 24.84 66.72 15.26
C PRO A 262 25.34 67.53 16.46
N THR A 263 25.64 66.84 17.56
CA THR A 263 26.51 67.33 18.64
C THR A 263 27.62 66.30 18.93
N PRO A 264 28.85 66.74 19.23
CA PRO A 264 30.03 65.87 19.23
C PRO A 264 30.44 65.45 20.64
N GLU A 265 30.83 64.18 20.83
CA GLU A 265 31.63 63.77 22.00
C GLU A 265 32.50 62.57 21.58
N ARG A 266 33.77 62.83 21.24
CA ARG A 266 34.98 62.77 22.09
C ARG A 266 35.66 61.40 21.98
N ALA A 267 36.60 61.35 21.04
CA ALA A 267 37.56 60.27 20.89
C ALA A 267 38.62 60.37 22.00
N SER A 268 38.80 59.29 22.75
CA SER A 268 39.99 59.05 23.56
C SER A 268 40.71 57.79 23.06
N ARG A 269 42.01 58.00 22.84
CA ARG A 269 43.07 57.10 22.36
C ARG A 269 43.27 55.85 23.21
N SER A 270 43.70 54.75 22.57
CA SER A 270 44.89 53.91 22.92
C SER A 270 44.83 52.63 22.07
N ALA A 271 45.73 52.46 21.10
CA ALA A 271 47.09 51.89 21.24
C ALA A 271 47.07 50.38 21.58
N ALA A 272 47.32 49.53 20.58
CA ALA A 272 47.86 48.19 20.77
C ALA A 272 48.69 47.79 19.55
N THR A 273 49.99 47.86 19.75
CA THR A 273 51.07 47.35 18.91
C THR A 273 51.29 45.87 19.24
N SER A 274 51.56 45.02 18.26
CA SER A 274 52.36 43.76 18.32
C SER A 274 51.92 42.81 17.20
N GLU A 275 52.74 41.99 16.59
CA GLU A 275 54.18 41.87 16.43
C GLU A 275 54.33 40.87 15.27
N ASN A 276 55.24 41.17 14.35
CA ASN A 276 55.51 40.35 13.18
C ASN A 276 56.75 39.51 13.50
N THR A 277 56.60 38.21 13.72
CA THR A 277 57.71 37.28 13.90
C THR A 277 57.99 36.53 12.60
N ARG A 278 59.17 36.80 12.01
CA ARG A 278 59.80 35.99 10.96
C ARG A 278 60.99 35.24 11.56
N SER A 279 61.01 33.94 11.29
CA SER A 279 62.12 32.99 11.10
C SER A 279 63.54 33.30 11.60
N ALA A 280 64.02 32.41 12.51
CA ALA A 280 65.21 31.52 12.45
C ALA A 280 66.37 31.85 11.48
N PRO A 281 67.62 31.38 11.73
CA PRO A 281 68.05 30.31 12.65
C PRO A 281 68.86 30.75 13.89
#